data_AF-A0A7W6RG99-F1
#
_entry.id   AF-A0A7W6RG99-F1
#
_cell.length_a   1.000
_cell.length_b   1.000
_cell.length_c   1.000
_cell.angle_alpha   90.00
_cell.angle_beta   90.00
_cell.angle_gamma   90.00
#
_symmetry.space_group_name_H-M   'P 1'
#
loop_
_entity.id
_entity.type
_entity.pdbx_description
1 polymer ?
#
loop_
_entity_poly.entity_id
_entity_poly.type
_entity_poly.pdbx_seq_one_letter_code
_entity_poly.pdbx_strand_id
1 'polypeptide(L)' 'MTDTMMDLQALVAKTPDADVLREMIGFATQQLMELEVEAKTGAGHGDRNPAERLTQRNGYRDRVWG' A
#
# COMPACT_ATOMS: atom_id res chain seq x y z
N MET A 1 -23.90 -12.67 -5.72
CA MET A 1 -22.73 -11.88 -6.22
C MET A 1 -23.08 -10.40 -6.34
N THR A 2 -24.25 -10.05 -6.88
CA THR A 2 -24.77 -8.68 -6.95
C THR A 2 -25.15 -8.09 -5.59
N ASP A 3 -25.78 -8.89 -4.71
CA ASP A 3 -26.25 -8.42 -3.40
C ASP A 3 -25.08 -8.02 -2.48
N THR A 4 -24.02 -8.82 -2.47
CA THR A 4 -22.76 -8.51 -1.79
C THR A 4 -22.11 -7.23 -2.31
N MET A 5 -22.25 -6.93 -3.60
CA MET A 5 -21.72 -5.71 -4.21
C MET A 5 -22.56 -4.48 -3.82
N MET A 6 -23.88 -4.64 -3.72
CA MET A 6 -24.82 -3.61 -3.27
C MET A 6 -24.66 -3.31 -1.78
N ASP A 7 -24.49 -4.33 -0.93
CA ASP A 7 -24.27 -4.17 0.50
C ASP A 7 -22.95 -3.45 0.80
N LEU A 8 -21.89 -3.78 0.04
CA LEU A 8 -20.61 -3.10 0.15
C LEU A 8 -20.72 -1.63 -0.27
N GLN A 9 -21.44 -1.33 -1.35
CA GLN A 9 -21.72 0.04 -1.79
C GLN A 9 -22.57 0.83 -0.76
N ALA A 10 -23.57 0.19 -0.14
CA ALA A 10 -24.41 0.80 0.87
C ALA A 10 -23.66 1.10 2.18
N LEU A 11 -22.70 0.25 2.54
CA LEU A 11 -21.82 0.46 3.70
C LEU A 11 -20.82 1.59 3.44
N VAL A 12 -20.25 1.65 2.23
CA VAL A 12 -19.39 2.74 1.74
C VAL A 12 -20.13 4.08 1.73
N ALA A 13 -21.40 4.10 1.32
CA ALA A 13 -22.22 5.32 1.31
C ALA A 13 -22.60 5.83 2.72
N LYS A 14 -22.51 4.97 3.75
CA LYS A 14 -22.80 5.30 5.16
C LYS A 14 -21.56 5.65 5.98
N THR A 15 -20.35 5.45 5.44
CA THR A 15 -19.11 5.74 6.17
C THR A 15 -18.79 7.24 6.07
N PRO A 16 -18.18 7.87 7.10
CA PRO A 16 -17.81 9.27 7.04
C PRO A 16 -16.70 9.44 6.00
N ASP A 17 -16.98 10.27 5.00
CA ASP A 17 -16.10 10.87 4.01
C ASP A 17 -15.19 9.95 3.18
N ALA A 18 -15.32 10.10 1.85
CA ALA A 18 -14.43 9.52 0.85
C ALA A 18 -12.94 9.78 1.13
N ASP A 19 -12.62 10.79 1.95
CA ASP A 19 -11.29 11.10 2.44
C ASP A 19 -10.70 9.99 3.32
N VAL A 20 -11.49 9.35 4.18
CA VAL A 20 -11.03 8.22 5.01
C VAL A 20 -10.69 7.02 4.14
N LEU A 21 -11.53 6.73 3.13
CA LEU A 21 -11.25 5.66 2.17
C LEU A 21 -10.00 5.97 1.34
N ARG A 22 -9.81 7.24 0.95
CA ARG A 22 -8.62 7.70 0.22
C ARG A 22 -7.36 7.52 1.07
N GLU A 23 -7.41 7.83 2.36
CA GLU A 23 -6.31 7.60 3.30
C GLU A 23 -6.01 6.10 3.47
N MET A 24 -7.04 5.26 3.66
CA MET A 24 -6.87 3.81 3.77
C MET A 24 -6.25 3.19 2.51
N ILE A 25 -6.66 3.64 1.33
CA ILE A 25 -6.06 3.21 0.06
C ILE A 25 -4.61 3.68 -0.02
N GLY A 26 -4.32 4.92 0.38
CA GLY A 26 -2.95 5.43 0.48
C GLY A 26 -2.05 4.56 1.39
N PHE A 27 -2.57 4.18 2.55
CA PHE A 27 -1.88 3.28 3.46
C PHE A 27 -1.65 1.89 2.84
N ALA A 28 -2.69 1.27 2.30
CA ALA A 28 -2.60 -0.07 1.70
C ALA A 28 -1.64 -0.10 0.50
N THR A 29 -1.64 0.95 -0.33
CA THR A 29 -0.72 1.07 -1.46
C THR A 29 0.73 1.22 -1.00
N GLN A 30 1.01 1.98 0.06
CA GLN A 30 2.35 2.05 0.65
C GLN A 30 2.83 0.67 1.10
N GLN A 31 1.99 -0.09 1.81
CA GLN A 31 2.34 -1.44 2.29
C GLN A 31 2.66 -2.39 1.13
N LEU A 32 1.90 -2.35 0.03
CA LEU A 32 2.19 -3.15 -1.16
C LEU A 32 3.51 -2.73 -1.81
N MET A 33 3.78 -1.43 -1.89
CA MET A 33 5.06 -0.94 -2.42
C MET A 33 6.25 -1.34 -1.54
N GLU A 34 6.10 -1.42 -0.22
CA GLU A 34 7.15 -1.93 0.68
C GLU A 34 7.48 -3.39 0.37
N LEU A 35 6.45 -4.25 0.26
CA LEU A 35 6.61 -5.67 -0.07
C LEU A 35 7.32 -5.86 -1.43
N GLU A 36 6.91 -5.11 -2.45
CA GLU A 36 7.57 -5.18 -3.76
C GLU A 36 9.03 -4.72 -3.71
N VAL A 37 9.33 -3.67 -2.95
CA VAL A 37 10.70 -3.15 -2.87
C VAL A 37 11.59 -4.10 -2.09
N GLU A 38 11.09 -4.73 -1.02
CA GLU A 38 11.81 -5.78 -0.31
C GLU A 38 12.16 -6.95 -1.24
N ALA A 39 11.20 -7.43 -2.02
CA ALA A 39 11.43 -8.49 -3.02
C ALA A 39 12.47 -8.09 -4.08
N LYS A 40 12.45 -6.83 -4.55
CA LYS A 40 13.44 -6.31 -5.51
C LYS A 40 14.83 -6.08 -4.90
N THR A 41 14.87 -5.74 -3.61
CA THR A 41 16.13 -5.47 -2.89
C THR A 41 16.79 -6.78 -2.42
N GLY A 42 16.00 -7.84 -2.22
CA GLY A 42 16.45 -9.11 -1.65
C GLY A 42 16.69 -9.06 -0.14
N ALA A 43 16.35 -7.92 0.50
CA ALA A 43 16.54 -7.72 1.94
C ALA A 43 15.57 -6.65 2.45
N GLY A 44 15.12 -6.81 3.69
CA GLY A 44 14.23 -5.89 4.38
C GLY A 44 14.83 -4.50 4.62
N HIS A 45 13.99 -3.55 5.04
CA HIS A 45 14.45 -2.21 5.42
C HIS A 45 15.42 -2.27 6.62
N GLY A 46 16.61 -1.67 6.48
CA GLY A 46 17.61 -1.62 7.55
C GLY A 46 18.28 -2.96 7.89
N ASP A 47 17.93 -4.04 7.19
CA ASP A 47 18.50 -5.36 7.44
C ASP A 47 20.00 -5.41 7.11
N ARG A 48 20.82 -5.99 7.98
CA ARG A 48 22.27 -6.11 7.78
C ARG A 48 22.64 -7.46 7.17
N ASN A 49 21.97 -7.84 6.08
CA ASN A 49 22.32 -9.01 5.28
C ASN A 49 22.95 -8.59 3.93
N PRO A 50 24.29 -8.44 3.85
CA PRO A 50 24.95 -8.03 2.62
C PRO A 50 25.03 -9.14 1.56
N ALA A 51 24.87 -10.40 1.94
CA ALA A 51 24.96 -11.53 1.01
C ALA A 51 23.71 -11.68 0.15
N GLU A 52 22.53 -11.40 0.70
CA GLU A 52 21.24 -11.50 0.00
C GLU A 52 20.80 -10.18 -0.65
N ARG A 53 21.44 -9.06 -0.28
CA ARG A 53 21.10 -7.74 -0.81
C ARG A 53 21.57 -7.55 -2.25
N LEU A 54 20.60 -7.41 -3.15
CA LEU A 54 20.82 -7.24 -4.60
C LEU A 54 21.02 -5.79 -5.02
N THR A 55 20.36 -4.85 -4.34
CA THR A 55 20.45 -3.40 -4.64
C THR A 55 20.23 -2.57 -3.38
N GLN A 56 20.35 -1.24 -3.48
CA GLN A 56 20.11 -0.31 -2.37
C GLN A 56 18.83 0.50 -2.59
N ARG A 57 18.10 0.75 -1.49
CA ARG A 57 16.87 1.55 -1.51
C ARG A 57 17.23 3.04 -1.61
N ASN A 58 16.50 3.79 -2.44
CA ASN A 58 16.70 5.24 -2.63
C ASN A 58 15.56 6.09 -2.03
N GLY A 59 14.84 5.54 -1.06
CA GLY A 59 13.65 6.18 -0.46
C GLY A 59 12.45 6.26 -1.40
N TYR A 60 11.36 6.82 -0.88
CA TYR A 60 10.13 7.11 -1.62
C TYR A 60 10.02 8.61 -1.90
N ARG A 61 9.21 8.95 -2.90
CA ARG A 61 8.84 10.34 -3.22
C ARG A 61 7.34 10.47 -3.11
N ASP A 62 6.88 11.64 -2.67
CA ASP A 62 5.46 11.94 -2.61
C ASP A 62 4.82 11.81 -3.99
N ARG A 63 3.64 11.21 -4.00
CA ARG A 63 2.80 11.08 -5.19
C ARG A 63 1.41 11.54 -4.83
N VAL A 64 0.89 12.51 -5.59
CA VAL A 64 -0.50 12.96 -5.46
C VAL A 64 -1.38 11.94 -6.17
N TRP A 65 -2.24 11.28 -5.41
CA TRP A 65 -3.27 10.38 -5.93
C TRP A 65 -4.60 11.15 -5.94
N GLY A 66 -4.99 11.62 -7.12
CA GLY A 66 -6.16 12.47 -7.36
C GLY A 66 -7.45 11.68 -7.51
#